data_AF-A0A0B2UXT8-F1
#
_entry.id   AF-A0A0B2UXT8-F1
#
_cell.length_a   1.000
_cell.length_b   1.000
_cell.length_c   1.000
_cell.angle_alpha   90.00
_cell.angle_beta   90.00
_cell.angle_gamma   90.00
#
_symmetry.space_group_name_H-M   'P 1'
#
loop_
_entity.id
_entity.type
_entity.pdbx_description
1 polymer ?
#
loop_
_entity_poly.entity_id
_entity_poly.type
_entity_poly.pdbx_seq_one_letter_code
_entity_poly.pdbx_strand_id
1 'polypeptide(L)'
;MVEFGPPLEGRALTRLSGDYIQLFLYALFIVIGLPINMTTLIYMLRRYRRAKGLLLLLHINLNISNILVLMFFCTGYISWMITYEWLGGSVLCVAMRFMDEFVFSIK
;
A
#
# COMPACT_ATOMS: atom_id res chain seq x y z
N MET A 1 -30.70 -15.27 -25.59
CA MET A 1 -30.22 -14.03 -24.95
C MET A 1 -28.82 -13.78 -25.48
N VAL A 2 -28.66 -12.79 -26.35
CA VAL A 2 -27.36 -12.38 -26.86
C VAL A 2 -26.73 -11.49 -25.80
N GLU A 3 -25.72 -11.99 -25.10
CA GLU A 3 -24.89 -11.19 -24.19
C GLU A 3 -24.10 -10.18 -25.05
N PHE A 4 -24.64 -8.98 -25.19
CA PHE A 4 -23.94 -7.81 -25.74
C PHE A 4 -22.90 -7.34 -24.70
N GLY A 5 -21.83 -8.14 -24.54
CA GLY A 5 -20.66 -7.69 -23.79
C GLY A 5 -20.03 -6.48 -24.50
N PRO A 6 -19.52 -5.48 -23.76
CA PRO A 6 -18.95 -4.29 -24.38
C PRO A 6 -17.83 -4.67 -25.37
N PRO A 7 -17.68 -3.93 -26.49
CA PRO A 7 -16.65 -4.20 -27.50
C PRO A 7 -15.27 -4.31 -26.85
N LEU A 8 -14.40 -5.17 -27.41
CA LEU A 8 -13.06 -5.44 -26.85
C LEU A 8 -12.25 -4.16 -26.60
N GLU A 9 -12.38 -3.14 -27.46
CA GLU A 9 -11.82 -1.79 -27.24
C GLU A 9 -12.37 -1.09 -26.00
N GLY A 10 -13.67 -1.21 -25.73
CA GLY A 10 -14.30 -0.65 -24.54
C GLY A 10 -13.80 -1.28 -23.25
N ARG A 11 -13.55 -2.60 -23.24
CA ARG A 11 -12.94 -3.28 -22.08
C ARG A 11 -11.49 -2.86 -21.85
N ALA A 12 -10.71 -2.69 -22.92
CA ALA A 12 -9.33 -2.23 -22.83
C ALA A 12 -9.25 -0.79 -22.29
N LEU A 13 -10.13 0.10 -22.76
CA LEU A 13 -10.20 1.49 -22.29
C LEU A 13 -10.60 1.57 -20.81
N THR A 14 -11.56 0.74 -20.38
CA THR A 14 -12.02 0.70 -18.98
C THR A 14 -10.96 0.11 -18.04
N ARG A 15 -10.18 -0.87 -18.50
CA ARG A 15 -9.03 -1.39 -17.75
C ARG A 15 -7.93 -0.36 -17.63
N LEU A 16 -7.57 0.28 -18.74
CA LEU A 16 -6.54 1.31 -18.77
C LEU A 16 -6.89 2.48 -17.84
N SER A 17 -8.14 2.97 -17.87
CA SER A 17 -8.59 4.03 -16.96
C SER A 17 -8.61 3.58 -15.50
N GLY A 18 -8.99 2.33 -15.23
CA GLY A 18 -8.92 1.73 -13.89
C GLY A 18 -7.51 1.69 -13.32
N ASP A 19 -6.53 1.27 -14.13
CA ASP A 19 -5.13 1.18 -13.73
C ASP A 19 -4.56 2.57 -13.38
N TYR A 20 -4.88 3.61 -14.17
CA TYR A 20 -4.48 4.99 -13.89
C TYR A 20 -5.11 5.55 -12.61
N ILE A 21 -6.40 5.29 -12.37
CA ILE A 21 -7.09 5.71 -11.14
C ILE A 21 -6.47 5.01 -9.94
N GLN A 22 -6.19 3.71 -10.05
CA GLN A 22 -5.57 2.93 -8.98
C GLN A 22 -4.16 3.44 -8.66
N LEU A 23 -3.36 3.75 -9.69
CA LEU A 23 -2.04 4.36 -9.52
C LEU A 23 -2.12 5.72 -8.80
N PHE A 24 -3.06 6.56 -9.21
CA PHE A 24 -3.29 7.88 -8.60
C PHE A 24 -3.69 7.75 -7.12
N LEU A 25 -4.57 6.81 -6.79
CA LEU A 25 -4.98 6.55 -5.41
C LEU A 25 -3.81 6.05 -4.55
N TYR A 26 -2.98 5.13 -5.06
CA TYR A 26 -1.79 4.68 -4.35
C TYR A 26 -0.78 5.81 -4.10
N ALA A 27 -0.55 6.66 -5.10
CA ALA A 27 0.31 7.83 -4.94
C ALA A 27 -0.24 8.78 -3.87
N LEU A 28 -1.55 9.05 -3.88
CA LEU A 28 -2.21 9.92 -2.90
C LEU A 28 -2.14 9.33 -1.48
N PHE A 29 -2.32 8.01 -1.34
CA PHE A 29 -2.17 7.33 -0.05
C PHE A 29 -0.74 7.36 0.48
N ILE A 30 0.27 7.26 -0.37
CA ILE A 30 1.67 7.45 0.06
C ILE A 30 1.88 8.90 0.52
N VAL A 31 1.52 9.88 -0.32
CA VAL A 31 1.80 11.30 -0.06
C VAL A 31 1.11 11.80 1.20
N ILE A 32 -0.11 11.34 1.49
CA ILE A 32 -0.88 11.78 2.66
C ILE A 32 -0.71 10.82 3.84
N GLY A 33 -0.84 9.52 3.59
CA GLY A 33 -0.82 8.50 4.64
C GLY A 33 0.54 8.36 5.29
N LEU A 34 1.64 8.44 4.53
CA LEU A 34 2.98 8.29 5.08
C LEU A 34 3.32 9.38 6.11
N PRO A 35 3.18 10.69 5.83
CA PRO A 35 3.48 11.71 6.82
C PRO A 35 2.53 11.67 8.03
N ILE A 36 1.24 11.34 7.85
CA ILE A 36 0.28 11.25 8.96
C ILE A 36 0.64 10.09 9.91
N ASN A 37 0.87 8.89 9.37
CA ASN A 37 1.22 7.73 10.21
C ASN A 37 2.61 7.92 10.84
N MET A 38 3.56 8.54 10.12
CA MET A 38 4.91 8.84 10.64
C MET A 38 4.88 9.85 11.79
N THR A 39 4.16 10.95 11.65
CA THR A 39 4.04 11.96 12.71
C THR A 39 3.36 11.40 13.95
N THR A 40 2.28 10.62 13.76
CA THR A 40 1.57 9.91 14.84
C THR A 40 2.50 8.92 15.55
N LEU A 41 3.27 8.15 14.80
CA LEU A 41 4.23 7.20 15.35
C LEU A 41 5.30 7.90 16.20
N ILE A 42 5.88 9.00 15.72
CA ILE A 42 6.91 9.77 16.47
C ILE A 42 6.31 10.32 17.77
N TYR A 43 5.10 10.88 17.70
CA TYR A 43 4.40 11.40 18.87
C TYR A 43 4.14 10.29 19.91
N MET A 44 3.60 9.15 19.47
CA MET A 44 3.27 8.02 20.34
C MET A 44 4.52 7.34 20.92
N LEU A 45 5.62 7.21 20.16
CA LEU A 45 6.89 6.67 20.65
C LEU A 45 7.50 7.55 21.74
N ARG A 46 7.44 8.87 21.57
CA ARG A 46 7.88 9.82 22.61
C ARG A 46 7.07 9.66 23.89
N ARG A 47 5.74 9.49 23.76
CA ARG A 47 4.84 9.26 24.91
C ARG A 47 5.09 7.89 25.56
N TYR A 48 5.27 6.84 24.77
CA TYR A 48 5.52 5.47 25.23
C TYR A 48 6.78 5.35 26.08
N ARG A 49 7.83 6.11 25.70
CA ARG A 49 9.08 6.17 26.47
C ARG A 49 8.87 6.73 27.89
N ARG A 50 7.85 7.56 28.10
CA ARG A 50 7.53 8.19 29.40
C ARG A 50 6.52 7.38 30.22
N ALA A 51 5.55 6.74 29.56
CA ALA A 51 4.55 5.90 30.20
C ALA A 51 4.21 4.70 29.29
N LYS A 52 4.53 3.49 29.77
CA LYS A 52 4.26 2.25 29.02
C LYS A 52 2.80 1.86 29.23
N GLY A 53 2.06 1.69 28.14
CA GLY A 53 0.67 1.22 28.16
C GLY A 53 0.40 0.26 27.00
N LEU A 54 -0.40 -0.78 27.25
CA LEU A 54 -0.74 -1.80 26.26
C LEU A 54 -1.47 -1.21 25.05
N LEU A 55 -2.46 -0.35 25.28
CA LEU A 55 -3.21 0.34 24.22
C LEU A 55 -2.28 1.19 23.34
N LEU A 56 -1.29 1.84 23.95
CA LEU A 56 -0.31 2.65 23.25
C LEU A 56 0.63 1.80 22.38
N LEU A 57 1.01 0.61 22.87
CA LEU A 57 1.81 -0.35 22.10
C LEU A 57 1.05 -0.90 20.89
N LEU A 58 -0.24 -1.22 21.06
CA LEU A 58 -1.09 -1.66 19.95
C LEU A 58 -1.18 -0.58 18.86
N HIS A 59 -1.38 0.68 19.26
CA HIS A 59 -1.48 1.80 18.34
C HIS A 59 -0.16 2.08 17.60
N ILE A 60 0.98 1.86 18.26
CA ILE A 60 2.31 1.94 17.63
C ILE A 60 2.47 0.85 16.57
N ASN A 61 2.17 -0.41 16.91
CA ASN A 61 2.26 -1.52 15.95
C ASN A 61 1.35 -1.30 14.74
N LEU A 62 0.14 -0.77 14.95
CA LEU A 62 -0.78 -0.45 13.86
C LEU A 62 -0.21 0.63 12.92
N ASN A 63 0.33 1.73 13.46
CA ASN A 63 0.94 2.78 12.64
C ASN A 63 2.19 2.28 11.89
N ILE A 64 2.99 1.42 12.52
CA ILE A 64 4.15 0.79 11.88
C ILE A 64 3.69 -0.07 10.70
N SER A 65 2.69 -0.94 10.89
CA SER A 65 2.13 -1.75 9.82
C SER A 65 1.59 -0.90 8.66
N ASN A 66 0.89 0.20 8.95
CA ASN A 66 0.45 1.14 7.91
C ASN A 66 1.61 1.74 7.11
N ILE A 67 2.67 2.19 7.79
CA ILE A 67 3.86 2.73 7.12
C ILE A 67 4.51 1.66 6.25
N LEU A 68 4.63 0.43 6.74
CA LEU A 68 5.18 -0.69 5.97
C LEU A 68 4.35 -0.99 4.72
N VAL A 69 3.01 -1.03 4.84
CA VAL A 69 2.12 -1.23 3.69
C VAL A 69 2.28 -0.10 2.68
N LEU A 70 2.28 1.17 3.11
CA LEU A 70 2.48 2.30 2.22
C LEU A 70 3.86 2.27 1.54
N MET A 71 4.90 1.85 2.25
CA MET A 71 6.29 1.84 1.79
C MET A 71 6.71 0.62 0.97
N PHE A 72 6.00 -0.50 1.05
CA PHE A 72 6.35 -1.73 0.33
C PHE A 72 5.26 -2.17 -0.64
N PHE A 73 3.99 -2.15 -0.24
CA PHE A 73 2.89 -2.55 -1.12
C PHE A 73 2.65 -1.49 -2.19
N CYS A 74 2.44 -0.22 -1.80
CA CYS A 74 2.09 0.83 -2.76
C CYS A 74 3.24 1.18 -3.72
N THR A 75 4.45 1.41 -3.20
CA THR A 75 5.68 1.62 -4.00
C THR A 75 6.02 0.43 -4.87
N GLY A 76 5.82 -0.78 -4.36
CA GLY A 76 6.02 -1.98 -5.14
C GLY A 76 5.05 -2.05 -6.32
N TYR A 77 3.75 -1.79 -6.09
CA TYR A 77 2.73 -1.78 -7.14
C TYR A 77 3.01 -0.69 -8.19
N ILE A 78 3.45 0.49 -7.74
CA ILE A 78 3.90 1.58 -8.60
C ILE A 78 5.12 1.14 -9.43
N SER A 79 6.10 0.48 -8.82
CA SER A 79 7.29 -0.01 -9.52
C SER A 79 6.91 -1.05 -10.57
N TRP A 80 6.04 -2.00 -10.23
CA TRP A 80 5.51 -3.00 -11.16
C TRP A 80 4.82 -2.38 -12.38
N MET A 81 4.00 -1.35 -12.15
CA MET A 81 3.27 -0.64 -13.20
C MET A 81 4.17 0.20 -14.11
N ILE A 82 5.30 0.71 -13.60
CA ILE A 82 6.20 1.61 -14.36
C ILE A 82 7.22 0.81 -15.18
N THR A 83 7.92 -0.15 -14.57
CA THR A 83 9.07 -0.79 -15.23
C THR A 83 8.71 -2.03 -16.03
N TYR A 84 7.56 -2.67 -15.82
CA TYR A 84 7.19 -3.99 -16.35
C TYR A 84 8.20 -5.13 -16.05
N GLU A 85 9.39 -4.80 -15.56
CA GLU A 85 10.44 -5.65 -15.04
C GLU A 85 10.74 -5.30 -13.58
N TRP A 86 11.11 -6.30 -12.80
CA TRP A 86 11.45 -6.14 -11.39
C TRP A 86 12.90 -5.69 -11.21
N LEU A 87 13.13 -4.39 -11.04
CA LEU A 87 14.46 -3.83 -10.73
C LEU A 87 14.76 -3.70 -9.23
N GLY A 88 13.82 -4.03 -8.35
CA GLY A 88 13.95 -3.88 -6.89
C GLY A 88 14.90 -4.88 -6.22
N GLY A 89 15.41 -5.88 -6.93
CA GLY A 89 16.27 -6.93 -6.37
C GLY A 89 15.52 -7.93 -5.46
N SER A 90 16.23 -8.92 -4.94
CA SER A 90 15.63 -10.08 -4.24
C SER A 90 14.99 -9.73 -2.90
N VAL A 91 15.58 -8.81 -2.13
CA VAL A 91 15.09 -8.44 -0.79
C VAL A 91 13.73 -7.74 -0.87
N LEU A 92 13.58 -6.75 -1.77
CA LEU A 92 12.29 -6.09 -1.97
C LEU A 92 11.24 -7.07 -2.52
N CYS A 93 11.64 -8.05 -3.35
CA CYS A 93 10.71 -9.04 -3.89
C CYS A 93 10.10 -9.89 -2.77
N VAL A 94 10.94 -10.40 -1.87
CA VAL A 94 10.49 -11.17 -0.70
C VAL A 94 9.63 -10.31 0.23
N ALA A 95 10.05 -9.07 0.50
CA ALA A 95 9.28 -8.14 1.31
C ALA A 95 7.89 -7.86 0.71
N MET A 96 7.82 -7.67 -0.61
CA MET A 96 6.57 -7.37 -1.30
C MET A 96 5.61 -8.57 -1.30
N ARG A 97 6.11 -9.80 -1.53
CA ARG A 97 5.30 -11.02 -1.41
C ARG A 97 4.79 -11.24 0.01
N PHE A 98 5.62 -10.95 1.01
CA PHE A 98 5.20 -11.02 2.39
C PHE A 98 4.09 -10.01 2.71
N MET A 99 4.22 -8.77 2.21
CA MET A 99 3.22 -7.72 2.43
C MET A 99 1.90 -8.01 1.72
N ASP A 100 1.94 -8.64 0.53
CA ASP A 100 0.74 -9.05 -0.21
C ASP A 100 -0.09 -10.06 0.61
N GLU A 101 0.56 -11.10 1.14
CA GLU A 101 -0.05 -12.08 2.06
C GLU A 101 -0.56 -11.43 3.35
N PHE A 102 0.22 -10.49 3.93
CA PHE A 102 -0.18 -9.77 5.14
C PHE A 102 -1.44 -8.92 4.93
N VAL A 103 -1.54 -8.22 3.79
CA VAL A 103 -2.73 -7.42 3.43
C VAL A 103 -3.94 -8.33 3.22
N PHE A 104 -3.76 -9.48 2.58
CA PHE A 104 -4.85 -10.45 2.38
C PHE A 104 -5.34 -11.04 3.71
N SER A 105 -4.43 -11.30 4.65
CA SER A 105 -4.77 -11.80 5.99
C SER A 105 -5.49 -10.77 6.88
N ILE A 106 -5.47 -9.48 6.53
CA ILE A 106 -6.18 -8.40 7.26
C ILE A 106 -7.62 -8.23 6.76
N LYS A 107 -7.96 -8.72 5.56
CA LYS A 107 -9.34 -8.80 5.05
C LYS A 107 -10.07 -9.99 5.64
#